data_AF-F9U6S1-F1
#
_entry.id   AF-F9U6S1-F1
#
_cell.length_a   1.000
_cell.length_b   1.000
_cell.length_c   1.000
_cell.angle_alpha   90.00
_cell.angle_beta   90.00
_cell.angle_gamma   90.00
#
_symmetry.space_group_name_H-M   'P 1'
#
loop_
_entity.id
_entity.type
_entity.pdbx_description
1 polymer ?
#
loop_
_entity_poly.entity_id
_entity_poly.type
_entity_poly.pdbx_seq_one_letter_code
_entity_poly.pdbx_strand_id
1 'polypeptide(L)'
;MIRRDRRRCAGALRWPVALVLAGLVAGHLLAEESASLHPAGDAPAIEALERQLELGRHARLARIKSAPDSRLADFTTDGCSGGLSAGWESLAEWLAEFRAVHGDRPPWEACCIAHDRLYHAGGPPDATPEDSFEARRSADLALRDCVIETGARRAPALSTQYHLTEGQIAGIYAAVADLMYRSVRLGGIPCSELPWRWGYGWPACD
;
A
#
# COMPACT_ATOMS: atom_id res chain seq x y z
N MET A 1 42.32 -4.74 55.45
CA MET A 1 43.48 -5.55 55.03
C MET A 1 42.88 -6.73 54.27
N ILE A 2 42.75 -6.72 52.94
CA ILE A 2 43.77 -6.95 51.92
C ILE A 2 43.32 -6.24 50.63
N ARG A 3 44.23 -5.44 50.06
CA ARG A 3 44.14 -4.83 48.72
C ARG A 3 44.58 -5.85 47.66
N ARG A 4 43.86 -5.94 46.53
CA ARG A 4 44.37 -6.41 45.22
C ARG A 4 43.62 -5.62 44.14
N ASP A 5 44.20 -4.54 43.64
CA ASP A 5 45.20 -4.40 42.57
C ASP A 5 44.54 -4.20 41.19
N ARG A 6 44.73 -2.98 40.69
CA ARG A 6 44.28 -2.46 39.40
C ARG A 6 45.32 -2.87 38.36
N ARG A 7 44.94 -3.65 37.36
CA ARG A 7 45.64 -3.73 36.06
C ARG A 7 44.58 -3.63 34.98
N ARG A 8 44.40 -2.46 34.35
CA ARG A 8 45.10 -2.01 33.14
C ARG A 8 45.03 -3.05 32.00
N CYS A 9 43.95 -2.98 31.23
CA CYS A 9 44.00 -3.32 29.81
C CYS A 9 43.89 -2.00 29.03
N ALA A 10 45.04 -1.48 28.63
CA ALA A 10 45.15 -0.55 27.52
C ALA A 10 45.08 -1.38 26.24
N GLY A 11 44.21 -0.99 25.32
CA GLY A 11 44.01 -1.67 24.05
C GLY A 11 43.13 -0.81 23.17
N ALA A 12 43.74 0.21 22.59
CA ALA A 12 43.10 1.13 21.66
C ALA A 12 42.66 0.37 20.40
N LEU A 13 41.38 0.49 20.05
CA LEU A 13 40.93 0.32 18.68
C LEU A 13 40.07 1.53 18.31
N ARG A 14 40.75 2.66 18.09
CA ARG A 14 40.21 3.82 17.38
C ARG A 14 40.17 3.46 15.90
N TRP A 15 39.04 2.95 15.43
CA TRP A 15 38.71 2.97 14.00
C TRP A 15 37.93 4.25 13.69
N PRO A 16 38.20 4.88 12.53
CA PRO A 16 38.02 6.31 12.38
C PRO A 16 36.57 6.67 12.05
N VAL A 17 36.03 7.62 12.82
CA VAL A 17 34.81 8.41 12.59
C VAL A 17 34.90 9.26 11.29
N ALA A 18 35.91 9.04 10.44
CA ALA A 18 36.22 9.87 9.27
C ALA A 18 35.56 9.41 7.95
N LEU A 19 34.78 8.33 7.93
CA LEU A 19 34.10 7.85 6.71
C LEU A 19 32.59 8.15 6.64
N VAL A 20 31.99 8.75 7.68
CA VAL A 20 30.56 9.11 7.67
C VAL A 20 30.33 10.58 7.26
N LEU A 21 31.35 11.43 7.29
CA LEU A 21 31.21 12.86 6.96
C LEU A 21 31.53 13.22 5.49
N ALA A 22 32.01 12.28 4.67
CA ALA A 22 32.23 12.53 3.24
C ALA A 22 30.97 12.33 2.38
N GLY A 23 29.91 11.70 2.91
CA GLY A 23 28.64 11.49 2.19
C GLY A 23 27.68 12.68 2.25
N LEU A 24 27.90 13.65 3.16
CA LEU A 24 26.94 14.72 3.46
C LEU A 24 27.20 16.05 2.74
N VAL A 25 28.30 16.18 1.99
CA VAL A 25 28.56 17.37 1.16
C VAL A 25 28.30 17.11 -0.34
N ALA A 26 28.24 15.84 -0.77
CA ALA A 26 27.87 15.50 -2.14
C ALA A 26 26.34 15.46 -2.38
N GLY A 27 25.53 15.39 -1.31
CA GLY A 27 24.06 15.29 -1.41
C GLY A 27 23.34 16.61 -1.71
N HIS A 28 23.97 17.76 -1.49
CA HIS A 28 23.35 19.07 -1.75
C HIS A 28 23.59 19.61 -3.16
N LEU A 29 24.40 18.93 -3.99
CA LEU A 29 24.69 19.32 -5.37
C LEU A 29 24.05 18.40 -6.43
N LEU A 30 23.22 17.44 -6.00
CA LEU A 30 22.47 16.55 -6.90
C LEU A 30 20.95 16.54 -6.63
N ALA A 31 20.45 17.46 -5.80
CA ALA A 31 19.05 17.50 -5.37
C ALA A 31 18.13 18.41 -6.22
N GLU A 32 18.59 18.90 -7.37
CA GLU A 32 17.77 19.77 -8.25
C GLU A 32 17.38 19.12 -9.59
N GLU A 33 17.78 17.88 -9.87
CA GLU A 33 17.55 17.24 -11.18
C GLU A 33 16.87 15.86 -11.09
N SER A 34 15.85 15.74 -10.25
CA SER A 34 14.96 14.56 -10.24
C SER A 34 13.48 14.92 -10.10
N ALA A 35 13.09 16.07 -10.66
CA ALA A 35 11.69 16.46 -10.83
C ALA A 35 11.23 16.30 -12.30
N SER A 36 11.48 15.17 -12.95
CA SER A 36 10.91 14.86 -14.28
C SER A 36 11.13 13.41 -14.73
N LEU A 37 10.88 12.43 -13.88
CA LEU A 37 10.65 11.06 -14.36
C LEU A 37 9.15 10.80 -14.23
N HIS A 38 8.39 11.13 -15.27
CA HIS A 38 7.15 10.48 -15.75
C HIS A 38 6.56 11.39 -16.84
N PRO A 39 6.71 11.08 -18.14
CA PRO A 39 5.94 11.76 -19.17
C PRO A 39 4.45 11.39 -18.99
N ALA A 40 3.58 12.38 -18.86
CA ALA A 40 2.13 12.21 -18.76
C ALA A 40 1.47 11.55 -20.00
N GLY A 41 2.26 11.10 -20.99
CA GLY A 41 1.82 10.57 -22.28
C GLY A 41 1.54 9.07 -22.32
N ASP A 42 1.96 8.28 -21.33
CA ASP A 42 1.93 6.81 -21.41
C ASP A 42 0.71 6.17 -20.71
N ALA A 43 -0.03 6.94 -19.91
CA ALA A 43 -1.16 6.41 -19.13
C ALA A 43 -2.26 5.76 -19.99
N PRO A 44 -2.70 6.36 -21.13
CA PRO A 44 -3.69 5.71 -22.00
C PRO A 44 -3.17 4.42 -22.66
N ALA A 45 -1.86 4.33 -22.93
CA ALA A 45 -1.25 3.15 -23.55
C ALA A 45 -1.14 1.99 -22.55
N ILE A 46 -0.74 2.27 -21.31
CA ILE A 46 -0.70 1.27 -20.23
C ILE A 46 -2.11 0.76 -19.92
N GLU A 47 -3.10 1.64 -19.84
CA GLU A 47 -4.49 1.24 -19.60
C GLU A 47 -5.04 0.33 -20.70
N ALA A 48 -4.77 0.67 -21.97
CA ALA A 48 -5.17 -0.17 -23.10
C ALA A 48 -4.53 -1.56 -23.03
N LEU A 49 -3.26 -1.63 -22.62
CA LEU A 49 -2.55 -2.89 -22.41
C LEU A 49 -3.12 -3.69 -21.23
N GLU A 50 -3.33 -3.07 -20.07
CA GLU A 50 -3.99 -3.71 -18.91
C GLU A 50 -5.34 -4.29 -19.30
N ARG A 51 -6.16 -3.51 -20.01
CA ARG A 51 -7.45 -3.96 -20.50
C ARG A 51 -7.31 -5.19 -21.41
N GLN A 52 -6.39 -5.15 -22.37
CA GLN A 52 -6.16 -6.27 -23.28
C GLN A 52 -5.73 -7.55 -22.52
N LEU A 53 -4.92 -7.42 -21.47
CA LEU A 53 -4.42 -8.54 -20.68
C LEU A 53 -5.47 -9.11 -19.70
N GLU A 54 -6.36 -8.27 -19.18
CA GLU A 54 -7.33 -8.66 -18.14
C GLU A 54 -8.68 -9.14 -18.68
N LEU A 55 -9.13 -8.67 -19.86
CA LEU A 55 -10.49 -8.92 -20.37
C LEU A 55 -10.86 -10.41 -20.42
N GLY A 56 -9.92 -11.29 -20.81
CA GLY A 56 -10.16 -12.73 -20.82
C GLY A 56 -10.49 -13.31 -19.43
N ARG A 57 -9.89 -12.76 -18.37
CA ARG A 57 -10.13 -13.16 -16.99
C ARG A 57 -11.44 -12.57 -16.46
N HIS A 58 -11.79 -11.34 -16.84
CA HIS A 58 -13.11 -10.79 -16.55
C HIS A 58 -14.24 -11.60 -17.21
N ALA A 59 -14.06 -12.02 -18.47
CA ALA A 59 -15.02 -12.89 -19.16
C ALA A 59 -15.17 -14.25 -18.46
N ARG A 60 -14.10 -14.75 -17.85
CA ARG A 60 -14.15 -15.98 -17.06
C ARG A 60 -14.89 -15.82 -15.75
N LEU A 61 -14.62 -14.74 -15.01
CA LEU A 61 -15.36 -14.40 -13.80
C LEU A 61 -16.87 -14.25 -14.12
N ALA A 62 -17.22 -13.60 -15.22
CA ALA A 62 -18.63 -13.48 -15.65
C ALA A 62 -19.31 -14.84 -15.86
N ARG A 63 -18.60 -15.84 -16.43
CA ARG A 63 -19.13 -17.20 -16.55
C ARG A 63 -19.34 -17.88 -15.19
N ILE A 64 -18.41 -17.67 -14.24
CA ILE A 64 -18.57 -18.18 -12.87
C ILE A 64 -19.79 -17.55 -12.19
N LYS A 65 -19.96 -16.23 -12.30
CA LYS A 65 -21.09 -15.51 -11.69
C LYS A 65 -22.45 -15.97 -12.23
N SER A 66 -22.50 -16.31 -13.52
CA SER A 66 -23.72 -16.76 -14.20
C SER A 66 -24.02 -18.26 -14.04
N ALA A 67 -23.14 -19.05 -13.42
CA ALA A 67 -23.37 -20.47 -13.25
C ALA A 67 -24.50 -20.75 -12.23
N PRO A 68 -25.42 -21.71 -12.48
CA PRO A 68 -26.64 -21.90 -11.68
C PRO A 68 -26.39 -22.14 -10.18
N ASP A 69 -25.30 -22.82 -9.85
CA ASP A 69 -24.92 -23.17 -8.47
C ASP A 69 -23.91 -22.20 -7.86
N SER A 70 -23.51 -21.18 -8.61
CA SER A 70 -22.59 -20.16 -8.14
C SER A 70 -23.29 -19.21 -7.19
N ARG A 71 -22.69 -19.01 -6.01
CA ARG A 71 -23.20 -18.11 -4.97
C ARG A 71 -22.04 -17.26 -4.48
N LEU A 72 -22.34 -16.00 -4.21
CA LEU A 72 -21.41 -15.12 -3.51
C LEU A 72 -21.34 -15.59 -2.06
N ALA A 73 -20.12 -15.84 -1.57
CA ALA A 73 -19.87 -16.20 -0.19
C ALA A 73 -20.15 -15.02 0.77
N ASP A 74 -20.10 -15.29 2.07
CA ASP A 74 -20.13 -14.23 3.08
C ASP A 74 -18.86 -13.37 3.00
N PHE A 75 -19.04 -12.07 3.21
CA PHE A 75 -17.94 -11.11 3.15
C PHE A 75 -16.91 -11.34 4.27
N THR A 76 -15.64 -11.43 3.90
CA THR A 76 -14.49 -11.47 4.82
C THR A 76 -13.47 -10.40 4.44
N THR A 77 -12.73 -9.86 5.42
CA THR A 77 -11.64 -8.89 5.23
C THR A 77 -10.53 -9.13 6.25
N ASP A 78 -9.28 -8.89 5.87
CA ASP A 78 -8.11 -8.85 6.75
C ASP A 78 -7.67 -7.41 7.10
N GLY A 79 -8.48 -6.41 6.73
CA GLY A 79 -8.14 -4.99 6.82
C GLY A 79 -7.43 -4.54 5.55
N CYS A 80 -6.20 -4.07 5.67
CA CYS A 80 -5.33 -3.85 4.52
C CYS A 80 -4.51 -5.12 4.27
N SER A 81 -4.77 -5.75 3.12
CA SER A 81 -4.21 -7.04 2.74
C SER A 81 -2.68 -7.08 2.69
N GLY A 82 -2.13 -8.31 2.61
CA GLY A 82 -0.68 -8.55 2.68
C GLY A 82 -0.13 -8.46 4.10
N GLY A 83 -1.00 -8.56 5.11
CA GLY A 83 -0.64 -8.50 6.53
C GLY A 83 -0.33 -7.08 7.03
N LEU A 84 -0.66 -6.03 6.28
CA LEU A 84 -0.35 -4.65 6.65
C LEU A 84 -1.05 -4.23 7.94
N SER A 85 -2.33 -4.57 8.08
CA SER A 85 -3.07 -4.26 9.31
C SER A 85 -2.53 -5.00 10.54
N ALA A 86 -2.22 -6.29 10.40
CA ALA A 86 -1.63 -7.08 11.49
C ALA A 86 -0.20 -6.60 11.87
N GLY A 87 0.61 -6.23 10.88
CA GLY A 87 1.94 -5.67 11.10
C GLY A 87 1.89 -4.30 11.77
N TRP A 88 0.90 -3.47 11.42
CA TRP A 88 0.66 -2.17 12.07
C TRP A 88 0.33 -2.33 13.54
N GLU A 89 -0.61 -3.23 13.85
CA GLU A 89 -1.01 -3.56 15.21
C GLU A 89 0.18 -4.06 16.03
N SER A 90 0.97 -4.98 15.47
CA SER A 90 2.21 -5.47 16.09
C SER A 90 3.21 -4.34 16.36
N LEU A 91 3.36 -3.38 15.44
CA LEU A 91 4.24 -2.22 15.62
C LEU A 91 3.73 -1.28 16.72
N ALA A 92 2.41 -1.05 16.77
CA ALA A 92 1.77 -0.22 17.79
C ALA A 92 1.87 -0.83 19.20
N GLU A 93 1.89 -2.16 19.31
CA GLU A 93 2.15 -2.84 20.57
C GLU A 93 3.58 -2.61 21.09
N TRP A 94 4.56 -2.58 20.18
CA TRP A 94 5.98 -2.48 20.56
C TRP A 94 6.46 -1.04 20.75
N LEU A 95 5.84 -0.07 20.07
CA LEU A 95 6.26 1.33 20.06
C LEU A 95 5.12 2.23 20.57
N ALA A 96 5.14 2.52 21.87
CA ALA A 96 4.12 3.36 22.52
C ALA A 96 3.97 4.75 21.86
N GLU A 97 5.07 5.37 21.43
CA GLU A 97 5.03 6.66 20.72
C GLU A 97 4.37 6.54 19.35
N PHE A 98 4.63 5.45 18.63
CA PHE A 98 3.95 5.18 17.35
C PHE A 98 2.44 5.05 17.58
N ARG A 99 2.03 4.21 18.53
CA ARG A 99 0.61 4.04 18.89
C ARG A 99 -0.05 5.35 19.30
N ALA A 100 0.63 6.19 20.07
CA ALA A 100 0.09 7.48 20.48
C ALA A 100 -0.20 8.43 19.31
N VAL A 101 0.63 8.39 18.26
CA VAL A 101 0.48 9.26 17.08
C VAL A 101 -0.41 8.63 15.99
N HIS A 102 -0.33 7.32 15.83
CA HIS A 102 -0.86 6.58 14.69
C HIS A 102 -2.03 5.66 15.01
N GLY A 103 -2.28 5.39 16.28
CA GLY A 103 -3.29 4.43 16.73
C GLY A 103 -2.88 2.98 16.49
N ASP A 104 -3.79 2.08 16.86
CA ASP A 104 -3.58 0.63 16.81
C ASP A 104 -3.78 0.02 15.42
N ARG A 105 -4.36 0.78 14.49
CA ARG A 105 -4.68 0.33 13.14
C ARG A 105 -4.25 1.39 12.13
N PRO A 106 -3.98 0.99 10.86
CA PRO A 106 -3.69 1.95 9.81
C PRO A 106 -4.81 2.99 9.70
N PRO A 107 -4.49 4.28 9.57
CA PRO A 107 -5.51 5.34 9.50
C PRO A 107 -6.40 5.22 8.27
N TRP A 108 -5.95 4.48 7.24
CA TRP A 108 -6.67 4.23 5.99
C TRP A 108 -7.28 2.82 5.94
N GLU A 109 -7.32 2.09 7.06
CA GLU A 109 -7.89 0.73 7.09
C GLU A 109 -9.34 0.69 6.62
N ALA A 110 -10.14 1.71 6.96
CA ALA A 110 -11.49 1.83 6.45
C ALA A 110 -11.55 1.92 4.92
N CYS A 111 -10.53 2.52 4.27
CA CYS A 111 -10.42 2.54 2.81
C CYS A 111 -10.17 1.13 2.25
N CYS A 112 -9.30 0.35 2.88
CA CYS A 112 -9.03 -1.03 2.50
C CYS A 112 -10.29 -1.92 2.65
N ILE A 113 -11.00 -1.82 3.77
CA ILE A 113 -12.23 -2.59 3.99
C ILE A 113 -13.31 -2.22 2.97
N ALA A 114 -13.41 -0.94 2.59
CA ALA A 114 -14.34 -0.51 1.54
C ALA A 114 -13.96 -1.08 0.17
N HIS A 115 -12.67 -1.11 -0.15
CA HIS A 115 -12.13 -1.72 -1.37
C HIS A 115 -12.38 -3.24 -1.40
N ASP A 116 -12.13 -3.94 -0.30
CA ASP A 116 -12.39 -5.37 -0.14
C ASP A 116 -13.85 -5.71 -0.45
N ARG A 117 -14.82 -4.88 -0.04
CA ARG A 117 -16.24 -5.12 -0.35
C ARG A 117 -16.53 -5.11 -1.85
N LEU A 118 -15.88 -4.22 -2.59
CA LEU A 118 -16.01 -4.14 -4.05
C LEU A 118 -15.33 -5.34 -4.69
N TYR A 119 -14.14 -5.69 -4.21
CA TYR A 119 -13.38 -6.84 -4.66
C TYR A 119 -14.08 -8.16 -4.38
N HIS A 120 -14.74 -8.29 -3.24
CA HIS A 120 -15.55 -9.44 -2.88
C HIS A 120 -16.67 -9.64 -3.90
N ALA A 121 -17.43 -8.57 -4.19
CA ALA A 121 -18.55 -8.60 -5.11
C ALA A 121 -18.12 -8.86 -6.57
N GLY A 122 -16.95 -8.36 -6.97
CA GLY A 122 -16.44 -8.52 -8.34
C GLY A 122 -17.32 -7.83 -9.39
N GLY A 123 -17.87 -6.66 -9.04
CA GLY A 123 -18.79 -5.87 -9.88
C GLY A 123 -20.23 -6.41 -9.93
N PRO A 124 -21.13 -5.76 -10.68
CA PRO A 124 -22.54 -6.19 -10.81
C PRO A 124 -22.67 -7.64 -11.30
N PRO A 125 -23.68 -8.42 -10.83
CA PRO A 125 -23.85 -9.82 -11.22
C PRO A 125 -23.89 -10.08 -12.73
N ASP A 126 -24.49 -9.15 -13.48
CA ASP A 126 -24.73 -9.19 -14.92
C ASP A 126 -23.76 -8.31 -15.74
N ALA A 127 -22.68 -7.83 -15.11
CA ALA A 127 -21.68 -6.99 -15.76
C ALA A 127 -21.03 -7.68 -16.98
N THR A 128 -20.88 -6.94 -18.08
CA THR A 128 -20.02 -7.38 -19.18
C THR A 128 -18.55 -7.45 -18.71
N PRO A 129 -17.66 -8.15 -19.43
CA PRO A 129 -16.23 -8.15 -19.11
C PRO A 129 -15.64 -6.73 -19.03
N GLU A 130 -16.09 -5.83 -19.90
CA GLU A 130 -15.71 -4.43 -19.93
C GLU A 130 -16.23 -3.67 -18.70
N ASP A 131 -17.50 -3.84 -18.33
CA ASP A 131 -18.06 -3.23 -17.12
C ASP A 131 -17.33 -3.73 -15.88
N SER A 132 -16.98 -5.02 -15.84
CA SER A 132 -16.24 -5.58 -14.72
C SER A 132 -14.81 -5.06 -14.64
N PHE A 133 -14.14 -4.80 -15.77
CA PHE A 133 -12.81 -4.18 -15.79
C PHE A 133 -12.88 -2.75 -15.25
N GLU A 134 -13.85 -1.96 -15.73
CA GLU A 134 -14.01 -0.57 -15.27
C GLU A 134 -14.42 -0.50 -13.80
N ALA A 135 -15.29 -1.40 -13.34
CA ALA A 135 -15.66 -1.49 -11.93
C ALA A 135 -14.44 -1.80 -11.03
N ARG A 136 -13.54 -2.68 -11.48
CA ARG A 136 -12.29 -2.97 -10.76
C ARG A 136 -11.39 -1.74 -10.70
N ARG A 137 -11.14 -1.11 -11.85
CA ARG A 137 -10.33 0.11 -11.94
C ARG A 137 -10.89 1.24 -11.08
N SER A 138 -12.21 1.43 -11.11
CA SER A 138 -12.90 2.42 -10.27
C SER A 138 -12.74 2.12 -8.77
N ALA A 139 -12.83 0.86 -8.36
CA ALA A 139 -12.55 0.47 -6.97
C ALA A 139 -11.10 0.80 -6.57
N ASP A 140 -10.13 0.50 -7.43
CA ASP A 140 -8.71 0.76 -7.18
C ASP A 140 -8.39 2.26 -7.07
N LEU A 141 -9.00 3.08 -7.93
CA LEU A 141 -8.91 4.54 -7.87
C LEU A 141 -9.57 5.08 -6.59
N ALA A 142 -10.74 4.57 -6.21
CA ALA A 142 -11.41 4.99 -4.99
C ALA A 142 -10.58 4.68 -3.73
N LEU A 143 -9.87 3.55 -3.69
CA LEU A 143 -8.91 3.24 -2.62
C LEU A 143 -7.79 4.29 -2.55
N ARG A 144 -7.18 4.59 -3.71
CA ARG A 144 -6.12 5.60 -3.82
C ARG A 144 -6.57 6.96 -3.29
N ASP A 145 -7.72 7.43 -3.77
CA ASP A 145 -8.26 8.74 -3.40
C ASP A 145 -8.59 8.79 -1.90
N CYS A 146 -9.20 7.74 -1.35
CA CYS A 146 -9.50 7.64 0.08
C CYS A 146 -8.24 7.71 0.96
N VAL A 147 -7.12 7.11 0.52
CA VAL A 147 -5.83 7.16 1.24
C VAL A 147 -5.23 8.56 1.16
N ILE A 148 -5.28 9.23 -0.01
CA ILE A 148 -4.85 10.62 -0.19
C ILE A 148 -5.62 11.55 0.75
N GLU A 149 -6.95 11.43 0.77
CA GLU A 149 -7.80 12.24 1.65
C GLU A 149 -7.51 11.97 3.14
N THR A 150 -7.21 10.73 3.50
CA THR A 150 -6.77 10.38 4.85
C THR A 150 -5.50 11.13 5.22
N GLY A 151 -4.54 11.23 4.30
CA GLY A 151 -3.34 12.04 4.46
C GLY A 151 -3.64 13.51 4.67
N ALA A 152 -4.49 14.09 3.82
CA ALA A 152 -4.90 15.49 3.92
C ALA A 152 -5.54 15.81 5.29
N ARG A 153 -6.44 14.95 5.77
CA ARG A 153 -7.06 15.11 7.11
C ARG A 153 -6.05 15.03 8.25
N ARG A 154 -5.00 14.22 8.11
CA ARG A 154 -3.99 14.02 9.15
C ARG A 154 -2.83 15.02 9.09
N ALA A 155 -2.66 15.72 7.97
CA ALA A 155 -1.50 16.57 7.72
C ALA A 155 -1.25 17.64 8.80
N PRO A 156 -2.26 18.37 9.33
CA PRO A 156 -2.00 19.40 10.36
C PRO A 156 -1.41 18.82 11.65
N ALA A 157 -1.96 17.69 12.12
CA ALA A 157 -1.49 17.04 13.35
C ALA A 157 -0.10 16.43 13.18
N LEU A 158 0.14 15.74 12.05
CA LEU A 158 1.43 15.11 11.77
C LEU A 158 2.54 16.12 11.45
N SER A 159 2.19 17.26 10.83
CA SER A 159 3.10 18.37 10.58
C SER A 159 3.70 18.87 11.90
N THR A 160 2.85 19.06 12.91
CA THR A 160 3.29 19.47 14.25
C THR A 160 4.16 18.40 14.91
N GLN A 161 3.73 17.13 14.85
CA GLN A 161 4.42 16.01 15.51
C GLN A 161 5.82 15.72 14.93
N TYR A 162 5.97 15.82 13.61
CA TYR A 162 7.20 15.42 12.92
C TYR A 162 8.03 16.59 12.40
N HIS A 163 7.61 17.83 12.65
CA HIS A 163 8.25 19.05 12.15
C HIS A 163 8.42 19.06 10.62
N LEU A 164 7.44 18.49 9.92
CA LEU A 164 7.33 18.49 8.45
C LEU A 164 6.27 19.48 8.02
N THR A 165 6.32 19.97 6.79
CA THR A 165 5.22 20.77 6.24
C THR A 165 4.01 19.89 5.95
N GLU A 166 2.81 20.45 5.97
CA GLU A 166 1.60 19.72 5.58
C GLU A 166 1.71 19.16 4.15
N GLY A 167 2.36 19.89 3.24
CA GLY A 167 2.63 19.44 1.88
C GLY A 167 3.55 18.20 1.82
N GLN A 168 4.56 18.11 2.70
CA GLN A 168 5.40 16.91 2.80
C GLN A 168 4.60 15.71 3.32
N ILE A 169 3.74 15.88 4.33
CA ILE A 169 2.87 14.80 4.81
C ILE A 169 1.90 14.36 3.71
N ALA A 170 1.24 15.30 3.02
CA ALA A 170 0.36 14.99 1.90
C ALA A 170 1.09 14.23 0.78
N GLY A 171 2.33 14.64 0.46
CA GLY A 171 3.17 13.95 -0.52
C GLY A 171 3.51 12.51 -0.13
N ILE A 172 3.79 12.24 1.15
CA ILE A 172 4.02 10.88 1.65
C ILE A 172 2.76 10.01 1.48
N TYR A 173 1.58 10.52 1.84
CA TYR A 173 0.34 9.76 1.67
C TYR A 173 -0.02 9.55 0.20
N ALA A 174 0.24 10.53 -0.67
CA ALA A 174 0.08 10.36 -2.11
C ALA A 174 0.98 9.26 -2.66
N ALA A 175 2.25 9.21 -2.24
CA ALA A 175 3.17 8.14 -2.63
C ALA A 175 2.70 6.75 -2.14
N VAL A 176 2.20 6.65 -0.89
CA VAL A 176 1.60 5.42 -0.36
C VAL A 176 0.37 5.02 -1.18
N ALA A 177 -0.53 5.96 -1.47
CA ALA A 177 -1.74 5.70 -2.25
C ALA A 177 -1.41 5.24 -3.68
N ASP A 178 -0.43 5.84 -4.34
CA ASP A 178 0.03 5.45 -5.67
C ASP A 178 0.64 4.05 -5.68
N LEU A 179 1.42 3.70 -4.65
CA LEU A 179 1.96 2.36 -4.48
C LEU A 179 0.83 1.35 -4.28
N MET A 180 -0.12 1.65 -3.38
CA MET A 180 -1.28 0.79 -3.13
C MET A 180 -2.09 0.56 -4.41
N TYR A 181 -2.40 1.63 -5.17
CA TYR A 181 -3.09 1.54 -6.45
C TYR A 181 -2.40 0.54 -7.38
N ARG A 182 -1.09 0.70 -7.61
CA ARG A 182 -0.32 -0.20 -8.49
C ARG A 182 -0.30 -1.64 -7.96
N SER A 183 -0.16 -1.82 -6.64
CA SER A 183 -0.18 -3.14 -6.00
C SER A 183 -1.51 -3.86 -6.21
N VAL A 184 -2.66 -3.18 -6.06
CA VAL A 184 -3.98 -3.81 -6.27
C VAL A 184 -4.30 -4.01 -7.75
N ARG A 185 -3.82 -3.13 -8.65
CA ARG A 185 -3.89 -3.38 -10.10
C ARG A 185 -3.17 -4.69 -10.46
N LEU A 186 -1.99 -4.93 -9.92
CA LEU A 186 -1.22 -6.14 -10.27
C LEU A 186 -1.67 -7.40 -9.51
N GLY A 187 -1.95 -7.28 -8.21
CA GLY A 187 -2.30 -8.41 -7.35
C GLY A 187 -3.79 -8.75 -7.33
N GLY A 188 -4.65 -7.84 -7.79
CA GLY A 188 -6.09 -7.96 -7.74
C GLY A 188 -6.75 -8.63 -8.94
N ILE A 189 -5.95 -9.22 -9.83
CA ILE A 189 -6.43 -9.73 -11.12
C ILE A 189 -7.47 -10.86 -10.90
N PRO A 190 -8.63 -10.84 -11.60
CA PRO A 190 -9.64 -11.88 -11.47
C PRO A 190 -9.13 -13.27 -11.87
N CYS A 191 -9.71 -14.31 -11.29
CA CYS A 191 -9.32 -15.70 -11.55
C CYS A 191 -7.81 -15.97 -11.32
N SER A 192 -7.16 -15.23 -10.43
CA SER A 192 -5.85 -15.60 -9.88
C SER A 192 -6.05 -16.49 -8.64
N GLU A 193 -4.99 -17.17 -8.21
CA GLU A 193 -5.01 -17.97 -6.96
C GLU A 193 -4.90 -17.11 -5.70
N LEU A 194 -4.93 -15.78 -5.84
CA LEU A 194 -4.78 -14.87 -4.71
C LEU A 194 -6.12 -14.73 -3.96
N PRO A 195 -6.11 -14.77 -2.62
CA PRO A 195 -7.34 -14.74 -1.82
C PRO A 195 -8.03 -13.37 -1.83
N TRP A 196 -7.34 -12.32 -2.29
CA TRP A 196 -7.85 -10.95 -2.48
C TRP A 196 -8.05 -10.59 -3.97
N ARG A 197 -8.24 -11.58 -4.85
CA ARG A 197 -8.53 -11.32 -6.27
C ARG A 197 -9.84 -10.56 -6.45
N TRP A 198 -10.00 -9.86 -7.57
CA TRP A 198 -11.31 -9.36 -7.98
C TRP A 198 -12.30 -10.51 -8.17
N GLY A 199 -13.42 -10.41 -7.47
CA GLY A 199 -14.44 -11.46 -7.33
C GLY A 199 -14.07 -12.56 -6.34
N TYR A 200 -13.25 -12.31 -5.31
CA TYR A 200 -12.83 -13.37 -4.38
C TYR A 200 -13.97 -14.02 -3.60
N GLY A 201 -15.12 -13.35 -3.47
CA GLY A 201 -16.32 -13.93 -2.88
C GLY A 201 -17.00 -14.99 -3.74
N TRP A 202 -16.65 -15.08 -5.03
CA TRP A 202 -17.16 -16.10 -5.94
C TRP A 202 -16.26 -17.35 -5.91
N PRO A 203 -16.77 -18.50 -6.38
CA PRO A 203 -15.95 -19.68 -6.59
C PRO A 203 -14.67 -19.39 -7.40
N ALA A 204 -13.65 -20.22 -7.21
CA ALA A 204 -12.45 -20.18 -8.03
C ALA A 204 -12.82 -20.43 -9.51
N CYS A 205 -12.02 -19.90 -10.42
CA CYS A 205 -12.21 -20.13 -11.84
C CYS A 205 -11.41 -21.39 -12.25
N ASP A 206 -12.00 -22.31 -13.02
CA ASP A 206 -11.44 -23.65 -13.33
C ASP A 206 -10.25 -23.71 -14.31
#